data_AF-A0A9E7FI61-F1
#
_entry.id   AF-A0A9E7FI61-F1
#
_cell.length_a   1.000
_cell.length_b   1.000
_cell.length_c   1.000
_cell.angle_alpha   90.00
_cell.angle_beta   90.00
_cell.angle_gamma   90.00
#
_symmetry.space_group_name_H-M   'P 1'
#
loop_
_entity.id
_entity.type
_entity.pdbx_description
1 polymer ?
#
loop_
_entity_poly.entity_id
_entity_poly.type
_entity_poly.pdbx_seq_one_letter_code
_entity_poly.pdbx_strand_id
1 'polypeptide(L)'
;MEKGESRRERLPELCVAHAISLTSPRVACRLSAVSTTFHAAVTSDTVWDRFLPSDWQSLVSRAVHPVEFSSFSSKRDIFFRLCDPILIDDGKLSFSLDRSSGAKCYMLSARELSIMWAESPGCWSWRCLPESRFAEVAELISLFWLEIRGKIESRMLSRKTAYAAYLIYHTSFNSHGLRYPSQEASVKVGVHSSTKLVCLQPIDMLSRMHAQRASALFKYHVSYRKEAAEEAEEVDGAPMARNDDWMELELGEFYIDEGDDGEVNISLLEMKGRKRKMGLIIEGIEIRPKQARNRRQIERDMELGESGIERLPELCVAHAISLTSPRDACCLSAVSAAFHGAATSDTVWDRFLPTDWQSLVSRAVYPVEFSSSSSKRDIFFRLCDPILIDDGKMSFSLDRSSGAKCYMLSARELFITWADTPQYWTWECLPESRFAEVAELIDVCWLEIRGKIESRMLSQKTTYAAYLIFRISDVSHGLGYPPQEASVKVGGHSSTKTVCLQPSDMLSHMHARRASALFGYCVRCRRLMITAEAEEAEEVDGAPQARYDDWMELELGEFYIDEGDDGEVNISLLEMKGGDWKKGLIIEGIEIRPKNNR
;
A
#
# COMPACT_ATOMS: atom_id res chain seq x y z
N MET A 1 34.31 27.48 -10.74
CA MET A 1 33.16 28.19 -10.15
C MET A 1 32.00 27.22 -10.13
N GLU A 2 31.74 26.71 -8.93
CA GLU A 2 30.85 25.59 -8.63
C GLU A 2 29.39 25.93 -8.95
N LYS A 3 28.70 25.04 -9.67
CA LYS A 3 27.24 25.00 -9.72
C LYS A 3 26.77 24.33 -8.43
N GLY A 4 26.09 25.08 -7.58
CA GLY A 4 25.41 24.55 -6.39
C GLY A 4 24.24 23.66 -6.82
N GLU A 5 24.42 22.34 -6.64
CA GLU A 5 23.31 21.40 -6.63
C GLU A 5 22.38 21.72 -5.45
N SER A 6 21.09 21.89 -5.72
CA SER A 6 20.09 22.06 -4.67
C SER A 6 20.06 20.79 -3.82
N ARG A 7 20.60 20.88 -2.59
CA ARG A 7 20.37 19.88 -1.54
C ARG A 7 18.88 19.86 -1.20
N ARG A 8 18.11 19.06 -1.94
CA ARG A 8 16.86 18.49 -1.44
C ARG A 8 17.25 17.70 -0.20
N GLU A 9 16.77 18.07 0.98
CA GLU A 9 16.94 17.28 2.20
C GLU A 9 16.12 15.98 2.07
N ARG A 10 16.60 15.06 1.24
CA ARG A 10 16.27 13.65 1.36
C ARG A 10 16.84 13.22 2.70
N LEU A 11 16.04 12.53 3.52
CA LEU A 11 16.64 11.74 4.61
C LEU A 11 17.78 10.95 3.98
N PRO A 12 19.01 11.04 4.50
CA PRO A 12 20.12 10.29 3.94
C PRO A 12 19.69 8.84 3.76
N GLU A 13 20.07 8.22 2.64
CA GLU A 13 19.76 6.80 2.37
C GLU A 13 20.11 5.92 3.59
N LEU A 14 21.15 6.30 4.32
CA LEU A 14 21.56 5.72 5.61
C LEU A 14 20.50 5.79 6.71
N CYS A 15 19.73 6.88 6.83
CA CYS A 15 18.64 7.00 7.81
C CYS A 15 17.47 6.10 7.45
N VAL A 16 17.12 6.02 6.17
CA VAL A 16 16.07 5.12 5.66
C VAL A 16 16.49 3.66 5.84
N ALA A 17 17.72 3.31 5.48
CA ALA A 17 18.29 1.99 5.71
C ALA A 17 18.35 1.64 7.20
N HIS A 18 18.75 2.59 8.06
CA HIS A 18 18.75 2.38 9.51
C HIS A 18 17.34 2.09 10.04
N ALA A 19 16.33 2.84 9.60
CA ALA A 19 14.94 2.59 9.98
C ALA A 19 14.45 1.21 9.54
N ILE A 20 14.70 0.82 8.28
CA ILE A 20 14.31 -0.49 7.76
C ILE A 20 15.03 -1.61 8.51
N SER A 21 16.31 -1.43 8.84
CA SER A 21 17.11 -2.42 9.59
C SER A 21 16.59 -2.72 11.00
N LEU A 22 15.70 -1.88 11.55
CA LEU A 22 15.03 -2.10 12.83
C LEU A 22 13.70 -2.87 12.69
N THR A 23 13.30 -3.20 11.47
CA THR A 23 12.07 -3.96 11.16
C THR A 23 12.39 -5.44 10.96
N SER A 24 11.61 -6.16 10.15
CA SER A 24 11.88 -7.55 9.76
C SER A 24 12.20 -7.68 8.27
N PRO A 25 12.89 -8.75 7.84
CA PRO A 25 13.14 -9.03 6.42
C PRO A 25 11.87 -9.00 5.57
N ARG A 26 10.75 -9.53 6.10
CA ARG A 26 9.44 -9.49 5.43
C ARG A 26 8.94 -8.07 5.20
N VAL A 27 9.11 -7.18 6.18
CA VAL A 27 8.70 -5.78 6.07
C VAL A 27 9.61 -5.05 5.09
N ALA A 28 10.93 -5.27 5.17
CA ALA A 28 11.91 -4.69 4.24
C ALA A 28 11.58 -5.04 2.77
N CYS A 29 11.31 -6.31 2.46
CA CYS A 29 10.92 -6.74 1.11
C CYS A 29 9.59 -6.15 0.63
N ARG A 30 8.68 -5.78 1.54
CA ARG A 30 7.44 -5.07 1.17
C ARG A 30 7.71 -3.60 0.91
N LEU A 31 8.51 -2.96 1.77
CA LEU A 31 8.90 -1.56 1.62
C LEU A 31 9.69 -1.31 0.34
N SER A 32 10.50 -2.28 -0.13
CA SER A 32 11.21 -2.14 -1.40
C SER A 32 10.30 -1.97 -2.62
N ALA A 33 9.03 -2.39 -2.53
CA ALA A 33 8.04 -2.20 -3.59
C ALA A 33 7.33 -0.83 -3.53
N VAL A 34 7.51 -0.06 -2.46
CA VAL A 34 6.77 1.19 -2.20
C VAL A 34 7.40 2.39 -2.93
N SER A 35 8.73 2.45 -3.01
CA SER A 35 9.44 3.55 -3.68
C SER A 35 10.87 3.15 -4.04
N THR A 36 11.46 3.83 -5.03
CA THR A 36 12.86 3.67 -5.43
C THR A 36 13.84 3.99 -4.30
N THR A 37 13.48 4.87 -3.36
CA THR A 37 14.31 5.19 -2.19
C THR A 37 14.35 4.04 -1.19
N PHE A 38 13.19 3.43 -0.89
CA PHE A 38 13.12 2.23 -0.06
C PHE A 38 13.79 1.04 -0.76
N HIS A 39 13.62 0.92 -2.08
CA HIS A 39 14.31 -0.11 -2.86
C HIS A 39 15.83 0.02 -2.74
N ALA A 40 16.38 1.23 -2.95
CA ALA A 40 17.82 1.50 -2.82
C ALA A 40 18.33 1.14 -1.41
N ALA A 41 17.63 1.60 -0.38
CA ALA A 41 17.96 1.29 1.01
C ALA A 41 17.91 -0.22 1.32
N VAL A 42 16.90 -0.95 0.83
CA VAL A 42 16.77 -2.41 1.01
C VAL A 42 17.80 -3.19 0.18
N THR A 43 18.30 -2.64 -0.92
CA THR A 43 19.41 -3.25 -1.66
C THR A 43 20.78 -3.02 -1.03
N SER A 44 20.88 -2.11 -0.05
CA SER A 44 22.12 -1.86 0.70
C SER A 44 22.38 -2.93 1.76
N ASP A 45 23.65 -3.31 1.92
CA ASP A 45 24.12 -4.24 2.96
C ASP A 45 23.86 -3.74 4.39
N THR A 46 23.68 -2.44 4.58
CA THR A 46 23.41 -1.81 5.89
C THR A 46 22.14 -2.34 6.55
N VAL A 47 21.11 -2.67 5.76
CA VAL A 47 19.87 -3.28 6.26
C VAL A 47 20.10 -4.73 6.66
N TRP A 48 20.78 -5.49 5.79
CA TRP A 48 20.98 -6.92 5.96
C TRP A 48 22.02 -7.27 7.03
N ASP A 49 22.90 -6.32 7.39
CA ASP A 49 23.80 -6.43 8.53
C ASP A 49 23.07 -6.66 9.86
N ARG A 50 21.89 -6.09 10.03
CA ARG A 50 21.07 -6.33 11.23
C ARG A 50 20.20 -7.58 11.14
N PHE A 51 19.83 -8.01 9.92
CA PHE A 51 18.99 -9.18 9.72
C PHE A 51 19.77 -10.50 9.74
N LEU A 52 21.05 -10.46 9.37
CA LEU A 52 21.96 -11.58 9.57
C LEU A 52 22.32 -11.69 11.05
N PRO A 53 22.28 -12.90 11.64
CA PRO A 53 22.79 -13.11 12.98
C PRO A 53 24.27 -12.72 13.07
N SER A 54 24.70 -12.07 14.14
CA SER A 54 26.08 -11.58 14.29
C SER A 54 27.16 -12.69 14.20
N ASP A 55 26.78 -13.94 14.43
CA ASP A 55 27.63 -15.13 14.40
C ASP A 55 27.49 -15.96 13.11
N TRP A 56 26.83 -15.44 12.06
CA TRP A 56 26.55 -16.20 10.83
C TRP A 56 27.80 -16.76 10.14
N GLN A 57 28.93 -16.03 10.15
CA GLN A 57 30.18 -16.53 9.56
C GLN A 57 30.69 -17.77 10.30
N SER A 58 30.57 -17.76 11.64
CA SER A 58 31.00 -18.91 12.46
C SER A 58 30.11 -20.13 12.21
N LEU A 59 28.80 -19.93 12.04
CA LEU A 59 27.84 -21.00 11.71
C LEU A 59 28.14 -21.63 10.35
N VAL A 60 28.44 -20.79 9.36
CA VAL A 60 28.83 -21.23 8.02
C VAL A 60 30.12 -22.06 8.04
N SER A 61 31.11 -21.67 8.85
CA SER A 61 32.38 -22.40 8.94
C SER A 61 32.24 -23.84 9.44
N ARG A 62 31.12 -24.16 10.09
CA ARG A 62 30.77 -25.49 10.59
C ARG A 62 30.03 -26.35 9.56
N ALA A 63 29.76 -25.81 8.36
CA ALA A 63 29.03 -26.53 7.33
C ALA A 63 29.81 -27.73 6.78
N VAL A 64 29.13 -28.86 6.60
CA VAL A 64 29.73 -30.10 6.06
C VAL A 64 30.23 -29.91 4.62
N HIS A 65 29.47 -29.16 3.83
CA HIS A 65 29.86 -28.79 2.47
C HIS A 65 30.21 -27.30 2.45
N PRO A 66 31.41 -26.92 1.97
CA PRO A 66 31.80 -25.52 1.85
C PRO A 66 30.76 -24.77 1.02
N VAL A 67 30.16 -23.74 1.61
CA VAL A 67 29.26 -22.84 0.88
C VAL A 67 30.13 -21.70 0.36
N GLU A 68 30.27 -21.59 -0.97
CA GLU A 68 31.13 -20.59 -1.62
C GLU A 68 30.51 -19.18 -1.53
N PHE A 69 30.65 -18.52 -0.39
CA PHE A 69 30.09 -17.19 -0.20
C PHE A 69 30.80 -16.08 -0.97
N SER A 70 32.02 -16.33 -1.46
CA SER A 70 32.78 -15.41 -2.32
C SER A 70 32.10 -15.14 -3.67
N SER A 71 31.10 -15.95 -4.04
CA SER A 71 30.31 -15.77 -5.26
C SER A 71 29.13 -14.80 -5.11
N PHE A 72 28.77 -14.41 -3.87
CA PHE A 72 27.64 -13.51 -3.63
C PHE A 72 28.09 -12.04 -3.60
N SER A 73 27.34 -11.20 -4.29
CA SER A 73 27.64 -9.77 -4.43
C SER A 73 27.10 -8.92 -3.28
N SER A 74 26.23 -9.46 -2.41
CA SER A 74 25.59 -8.71 -1.31
C SER A 74 25.24 -9.56 -0.08
N LYS A 75 25.14 -8.94 1.11
CA LYS A 75 24.65 -9.59 2.35
C LYS A 75 23.20 -10.04 2.26
N ARG A 76 22.41 -9.38 1.40
CA ARG A 76 21.08 -9.82 1.03
C ARG A 76 21.08 -11.23 0.44
N ASP A 77 21.99 -11.49 -0.50
CA ASP A 77 22.09 -12.80 -1.15
C ASP A 77 22.53 -13.87 -0.15
N ILE A 78 23.45 -13.52 0.76
CA ILE A 78 23.86 -14.37 1.88
C ILE A 78 22.66 -14.73 2.75
N PHE A 79 21.85 -13.74 3.15
CA PHE A 79 20.65 -13.99 3.96
C PHE A 79 19.69 -14.96 3.27
N PHE A 80 19.38 -14.74 1.99
CA PHE A 80 18.48 -15.63 1.26
C PHE A 80 19.08 -17.02 1.03
N ARG A 81 20.39 -17.14 0.85
CA ARG A 81 21.04 -18.45 0.82
C ARG A 81 20.94 -19.15 2.16
N LEU A 82 21.09 -18.44 3.28
CA LEU A 82 20.96 -19.02 4.62
C LEU A 82 19.49 -19.34 5.00
N CYS A 83 18.50 -18.86 4.26
CA CYS A 83 17.13 -19.35 4.39
C CYS A 83 16.97 -20.80 3.92
N ASP A 84 17.85 -21.24 3.01
CA ASP A 84 17.87 -22.63 2.54
C ASP A 84 18.75 -23.48 3.47
N PRO A 85 18.24 -24.59 4.02
CA PRO A 85 18.92 -25.35 5.06
C PRO A 85 20.30 -25.87 4.66
N ILE A 86 21.24 -25.77 5.60
CA ILE A 86 22.59 -26.32 5.51
C ILE A 86 22.83 -27.31 6.64
N LEU A 87 23.67 -28.32 6.41
CA LEU A 87 24.11 -29.26 7.44
C LEU A 87 25.37 -28.74 8.11
N ILE A 88 25.39 -28.73 9.43
CA ILE A 88 26.52 -28.29 10.26
C ILE A 88 26.88 -29.38 11.29
N ASP A 89 28.06 -29.23 11.91
CA ASP A 89 28.57 -30.13 12.96
C ASP A 89 28.59 -31.60 12.54
N ASP A 90 29.36 -31.91 11.49
CA ASP A 90 29.46 -33.25 10.91
C ASP A 90 28.10 -33.83 10.44
N GLY A 91 27.13 -32.96 10.16
CA GLY A 91 25.81 -33.34 9.67
C GLY A 91 24.83 -33.74 10.77
N LYS A 92 25.16 -33.47 12.04
CA LYS A 92 24.28 -33.76 13.18
C LYS A 92 23.15 -32.75 13.32
N LEU A 93 23.36 -31.54 12.81
CA LEU A 93 22.42 -30.43 12.88
C LEU A 93 22.14 -29.89 11.48
N SER A 94 20.92 -29.43 11.26
CA SER A 94 20.59 -28.54 10.14
C SER A 94 20.33 -27.13 10.66
N PHE A 95 20.82 -26.13 9.95
CA PHE A 95 20.63 -24.72 10.24
C PHE A 95 20.00 -23.99 9.05
N SER A 96 19.08 -23.08 9.33
CA SER A 96 18.55 -22.11 8.37
C SER A 96 18.08 -20.84 9.08
N LEU A 97 17.78 -19.79 8.31
CA LEU A 97 17.08 -18.60 8.79
C LEU A 97 15.61 -18.67 8.39
N ASP A 98 14.72 -18.29 9.31
CA ASP A 98 13.32 -18.05 8.95
C ASP A 98 13.24 -16.84 8.02
N ARG A 99 12.71 -17.05 6.81
CA ARG A 99 12.61 -16.03 5.76
C ARG A 99 11.84 -14.78 6.21
N SER A 100 10.91 -14.92 7.15
CA SER A 100 10.00 -13.83 7.54
C SER A 100 10.57 -12.94 8.64
N SER A 101 11.21 -13.54 9.63
CA SER A 101 11.71 -12.89 10.85
C SER A 101 13.22 -12.73 10.85
N GLY A 102 13.97 -13.54 10.11
CA GLY A 102 15.42 -13.67 10.21
C GLY A 102 15.90 -14.44 11.43
N ALA A 103 14.98 -14.99 12.24
CA ALA A 103 15.35 -15.77 13.41
C ALA A 103 15.92 -17.14 13.00
N LYS A 104 16.84 -17.65 13.82
CA LYS A 104 17.55 -18.92 13.56
C LYS A 104 16.60 -20.11 13.70
N CYS A 105 16.69 -21.04 12.76
CA CYS A 105 16.02 -22.34 12.78
C CYS A 105 17.08 -23.44 12.90
N TYR A 106 16.82 -24.44 13.74
CA TYR A 106 17.68 -25.61 13.88
C TYR A 106 16.88 -26.89 13.77
N MET A 107 17.49 -27.94 13.23
CA MET A 107 16.95 -29.29 13.32
C MET A 107 18.01 -30.23 13.89
N LEU A 108 17.68 -30.90 14.98
CA LEU A 108 18.50 -31.99 15.54
C LEU A 108 18.24 -33.24 14.72
N SER A 109 19.29 -33.86 14.16
CA SER A 109 19.16 -35.17 13.50
C SER A 109 18.75 -36.25 14.49
N ALA A 110 18.18 -37.36 14.02
CA ALA A 110 17.88 -38.52 14.86
C ALA A 110 19.10 -39.04 15.64
N ARG A 111 20.32 -38.90 15.10
CA ARG A 111 21.59 -39.25 15.76
C ARG A 111 21.98 -38.32 16.91
N GLU A 112 21.48 -37.09 16.90
CA GLU A 112 21.69 -36.11 17.97
C GLU A 112 20.62 -36.22 19.09
N LEU A 113 19.56 -37.01 18.85
CA LEU A 113 18.52 -37.25 19.83
C LEU A 113 18.94 -38.34 20.82
N SER A 114 18.54 -38.19 22.08
CA SER A 114 18.57 -39.27 23.06
C SER A 114 17.32 -40.13 22.88
N ILE A 115 17.46 -41.20 22.12
CA ILE A 115 16.41 -42.19 21.88
C ILE A 115 16.69 -43.42 22.75
N MET A 116 15.73 -43.81 23.59
CA MET A 116 15.91 -44.97 24.46
C MET A 116 15.99 -46.27 23.65
N TRP A 117 16.97 -47.11 23.97
CA TRP A 117 17.27 -48.38 23.27
C TRP A 117 17.69 -48.23 21.81
N ALA A 118 18.14 -47.04 21.37
CA ALA A 118 18.48 -46.79 19.97
C ALA A 118 19.58 -47.71 19.40
N GLU A 119 20.51 -48.15 20.25
CA GLU A 119 21.58 -49.08 19.86
C GLU A 119 21.17 -50.56 19.97
N SER A 120 19.93 -50.84 20.40
CA SER A 120 19.41 -52.21 20.50
C SER A 120 18.77 -52.62 19.16
N PRO A 121 19.36 -53.58 18.41
CA PRO A 121 18.91 -53.94 17.06
C PRO A 121 17.51 -54.57 16.99
N GLY A 122 16.93 -54.96 18.13
CA GLY A 122 15.54 -55.44 18.21
C GLY A 122 14.52 -54.31 18.39
N CYS A 123 15.00 -53.10 18.69
CA CYS A 123 14.18 -51.95 19.08
C CYS A 123 14.19 -50.89 17.99
N TRP A 124 15.37 -50.55 17.47
CA TRP A 124 15.56 -49.52 16.46
C TRP A 124 16.52 -50.00 15.36
N SER A 125 16.33 -49.48 14.16
CA SER A 125 17.21 -49.63 13.00
C SER A 125 17.64 -48.25 12.52
N TRP A 126 18.90 -48.11 12.14
CA TRP A 126 19.41 -46.90 11.49
C TRP A 126 19.43 -47.10 9.99
N ARG A 127 18.83 -46.17 9.24
CA ARG A 127 18.66 -46.29 7.79
C ARG A 127 19.08 -45.02 7.07
N CYS A 128 19.67 -45.19 5.90
CA CYS A 128 19.85 -44.09 4.95
C CYS A 128 18.60 -43.99 4.07
N LEU A 129 17.95 -42.83 4.05
CA LEU A 129 16.84 -42.53 3.16
C LEU A 129 17.23 -41.37 2.23
N PRO A 130 17.11 -41.52 0.90
CA PRO A 130 17.42 -40.44 -0.05
C PRO A 130 16.63 -39.15 0.19
N GLU A 131 15.43 -39.27 0.75
CA GLU A 131 14.50 -38.18 1.02
C GLU A 131 14.81 -37.46 2.36
N SER A 132 15.70 -38.02 3.18
CA SER A 132 16.15 -37.42 4.43
C SER A 132 17.26 -36.41 4.18
N ARG A 133 17.21 -35.28 4.89
CA ARG A 133 18.31 -34.31 4.88
C ARG A 133 19.54 -34.80 5.62
N PHE A 134 19.37 -35.75 6.55
CA PHE A 134 20.44 -36.33 7.34
C PHE A 134 20.85 -37.69 6.77
N ALA A 135 22.11 -38.07 7.00
CA ALA A 135 22.68 -39.32 6.49
C ALA A 135 21.91 -40.57 6.99
N GLU A 136 21.44 -40.54 8.23
CA GLU A 136 20.69 -41.63 8.84
C GLU A 136 19.45 -41.14 9.58
N VAL A 137 18.38 -41.94 9.50
CA VAL A 137 17.14 -41.81 10.25
C VAL A 137 16.96 -43.00 11.18
N ALA A 138 16.18 -42.83 12.24
CA ALA A 138 15.88 -43.91 13.19
C ALA A 138 14.51 -44.55 12.88
N GLU A 139 14.49 -45.82 12.48
CA GLU A 139 13.25 -46.60 12.30
C GLU A 139 12.98 -47.47 13.53
N LEU A 140 11.80 -47.29 14.12
CA LEU A 140 11.30 -48.09 15.23
C LEU A 140 10.93 -49.49 14.74
N ILE A 141 11.74 -50.49 15.12
CA ILE A 141 11.46 -51.88 14.81
C ILE A 141 10.36 -52.39 15.72
N SER A 142 10.51 -52.29 17.05
CA SER A 142 9.53 -52.82 18.01
C SER A 142 9.82 -52.40 19.45
N LEU A 143 8.95 -51.57 20.02
CA LEU A 143 9.00 -51.24 21.45
C LEU A 143 7.62 -51.11 22.08
N PHE A 144 7.54 -51.34 23.39
CA PHE A 144 6.34 -51.01 24.18
C PHE A 144 6.36 -49.58 24.70
N TRP A 145 7.57 -49.03 24.92
CA TRP A 145 7.78 -47.70 25.50
C TRP A 145 8.49 -46.81 24.50
N LEU A 146 8.04 -45.56 24.38
CA LEU A 146 8.66 -44.57 23.51
C LEU A 146 9.25 -43.46 24.36
N GLU A 147 10.55 -43.20 24.21
CA GLU A 147 11.21 -42.07 24.87
C GLU A 147 12.23 -41.47 23.91
N ILE A 148 11.91 -40.27 23.45
CA ILE A 148 12.72 -39.48 22.53
C ILE A 148 12.96 -38.14 23.20
N ARG A 149 14.22 -37.73 23.34
CA ARG A 149 14.60 -36.44 23.91
C ARG A 149 15.54 -35.71 22.97
N GLY A 150 15.31 -34.41 22.81
CA GLY A 150 16.21 -33.48 22.15
C GLY A 150 16.69 -32.42 23.14
N LYS A 151 17.90 -31.92 22.93
CA LYS A 151 18.48 -30.88 23.74
C LYS A 151 19.20 -29.89 22.83
N ILE A 152 18.95 -28.60 23.04
CA ILE A 152 19.64 -27.52 22.34
C ILE A 152 19.94 -26.39 23.32
N GLU A 153 21.08 -25.75 23.18
CA GLU A 153 21.47 -24.64 24.03
C GLU A 153 20.68 -23.38 23.63
N SER A 154 20.09 -22.67 24.59
CA SER A 154 19.26 -21.48 24.30
C SER A 154 20.05 -20.37 23.59
N ARG A 155 21.37 -20.28 23.83
CA ARG A 155 22.28 -19.34 23.14
C ARG A 155 22.38 -19.57 21.64
N MET A 156 22.03 -20.76 21.15
CA MET A 156 21.99 -21.02 19.71
C MET A 156 20.76 -20.38 19.06
N LEU A 157 19.69 -20.13 19.82
CA LEU A 157 18.43 -19.58 19.31
C LEU A 157 18.42 -18.05 19.33
N SER A 158 17.54 -17.44 18.52
CA SER A 158 17.36 -15.99 18.49
C SER A 158 16.67 -15.51 19.77
N ARG A 159 17.19 -14.42 20.36
CA ARG A 159 16.61 -13.77 21.54
C ARG A 159 15.25 -13.15 21.23
N LYS A 160 14.45 -12.91 22.26
CA LYS A 160 13.12 -12.30 22.19
C LYS A 160 12.18 -12.97 21.18
N THR A 161 12.32 -14.28 21.00
CA THR A 161 11.65 -15.02 19.92
C THR A 161 10.86 -16.17 20.52
N ALA A 162 9.59 -16.29 20.12
CA ALA A 162 8.77 -17.45 20.40
C ALA A 162 9.11 -18.58 19.42
N TYR A 163 9.34 -19.77 19.95
CA TYR A 163 9.70 -20.96 19.20
C TYR A 163 8.67 -22.07 19.42
N ALA A 164 8.61 -22.99 18.45
CA ALA A 164 7.99 -24.29 18.64
C ALA A 164 8.92 -25.39 18.16
N ALA A 165 8.87 -26.51 18.86
CA ALA A 165 9.58 -27.73 18.50
C ALA A 165 8.62 -28.69 17.78
N TYR A 166 9.08 -29.29 16.69
CA TYR A 166 8.34 -30.22 15.86
C TYR A 166 9.13 -31.51 15.71
N LEU A 167 8.51 -32.65 15.97
CA LEU A 167 9.05 -33.94 15.56
C LEU A 167 8.79 -34.12 14.06
N ILE A 168 9.83 -34.35 13.28
CA ILE A 168 9.73 -34.66 11.85
C ILE A 168 9.94 -36.16 11.68
N TYR A 169 8.91 -36.82 11.14
CA TYR A 169 8.87 -38.28 11.07
C TYR A 169 8.03 -38.78 9.89
N HIS A 170 8.22 -40.04 9.53
CA HIS A 170 7.42 -40.77 8.56
C HIS A 170 6.88 -42.03 9.24
N THR A 171 5.85 -42.65 8.66
CA THR A 171 5.38 -43.96 9.12
C THR A 171 5.50 -45.00 8.02
N SER A 172 6.08 -46.16 8.31
CA SER A 172 6.14 -47.26 7.36
C SER A 172 4.76 -47.87 7.12
N PHE A 173 4.60 -48.57 6.00
CA PHE A 173 3.34 -49.26 5.64
C PHE A 173 2.88 -50.26 6.70
N ASN A 174 3.82 -50.87 7.45
CA ASN A 174 3.55 -51.83 8.52
C ASN A 174 3.48 -51.18 9.91
N SER A 175 3.36 -49.85 9.97
CA SER A 175 3.28 -49.12 11.23
C SER A 175 2.06 -49.55 12.06
N HIS A 176 2.28 -49.74 13.35
CA HIS A 176 1.23 -50.08 14.29
C HIS A 176 1.53 -49.56 15.69
N GLY A 177 0.51 -49.44 16.51
CA GLY A 177 0.65 -49.01 17.91
C GLY A 177 0.86 -47.51 18.11
N LEU A 178 0.94 -46.69 17.04
CA LEU A 178 1.18 -45.24 17.12
C LEU A 178 -0.09 -44.39 17.33
N ARG A 179 -1.28 -45.01 17.33
CA ARG A 179 -2.59 -44.34 17.47
C ARG A 179 -3.01 -44.12 18.92
N TYR A 180 -2.65 -45.02 19.82
CA TYR A 180 -3.05 -45.00 21.24
C TYR A 180 -2.10 -45.86 22.07
N PRO A 181 -1.73 -45.43 23.30
CA PRO A 181 -2.14 -44.19 23.98
C PRO A 181 -1.50 -42.92 23.41
N SER A 182 -2.04 -41.76 23.78
CA SER A 182 -1.47 -40.46 23.46
C SER A 182 -0.05 -40.35 24.05
N GLN A 183 0.85 -39.68 23.35
CA GLN A 183 2.20 -39.43 23.82
C GLN A 183 2.24 -38.10 24.59
N GLU A 184 2.98 -38.06 25.69
CA GLU A 184 3.25 -36.82 26.42
C GLU A 184 4.42 -36.10 25.76
N ALA A 185 4.13 -34.97 25.11
CA ALA A 185 5.15 -34.07 24.60
C ALA A 185 5.43 -32.97 25.64
N SER A 186 6.70 -32.63 25.85
CA SER A 186 7.06 -31.51 26.72
C SER A 186 8.24 -30.71 26.17
N VAL A 187 8.23 -29.41 26.45
CA VAL A 187 9.36 -28.51 26.22
C VAL A 187 9.65 -27.74 27.50
N LYS A 188 10.91 -27.69 27.90
CA LYS A 188 11.36 -27.01 29.13
C LYS A 188 12.51 -26.06 28.83
N VAL A 189 12.40 -24.82 29.30
CA VAL A 189 13.40 -23.75 29.19
C VAL A 189 13.47 -23.04 30.54
N GLY A 190 14.61 -23.16 31.24
CA GLY A 190 14.77 -22.60 32.58
C GLY A 190 13.67 -23.08 33.54
N VAL A 191 12.90 -22.13 34.10
CA VAL A 191 11.76 -22.42 34.98
C VAL A 191 10.44 -22.67 34.24
N HIS A 192 10.40 -22.42 32.93
CA HIS A 192 9.20 -22.60 32.12
C HIS A 192 9.14 -24.01 31.55
N SER A 193 7.98 -24.67 31.71
CA SER A 193 7.70 -25.96 31.10
C SER A 193 6.32 -25.96 30.47
N SER A 194 6.24 -26.45 29.24
CA SER A 194 4.98 -26.76 28.55
C SER A 194 4.89 -28.27 28.38
N THR A 195 3.75 -28.86 28.72
CA THR A 195 3.47 -30.30 28.53
C THR A 195 2.09 -30.45 27.93
N LYS A 196 1.96 -31.33 26.94
CA LYS A 196 0.69 -31.62 26.27
C LYS A 196 0.63 -33.05 25.75
N LEU A 197 -0.58 -33.56 25.54
CA LEU A 197 -0.80 -34.88 24.95
C LEU A 197 -0.92 -34.74 23.43
N VAL A 198 -0.15 -35.54 22.70
CA VAL A 198 -0.07 -35.55 21.23
C VAL A 198 -0.30 -36.95 20.70
N CYS A 199 -0.55 -37.08 19.39
CA CYS A 199 -0.75 -38.39 18.75
C CYS A 199 0.04 -38.48 17.45
N LEU A 200 0.90 -39.50 17.31
CA LEU A 200 1.68 -39.76 16.09
C LEU A 200 0.84 -40.27 14.90
N GLN A 201 -0.36 -40.80 15.13
CA GLN A 201 -1.31 -41.18 14.08
C GLN A 201 -2.75 -40.88 14.54
N PRO A 202 -3.32 -39.71 14.21
CA PRO A 202 -4.69 -39.38 14.58
C PRO A 202 -5.66 -40.38 13.92
N ILE A 203 -6.74 -40.70 14.62
CA ILE A 203 -7.89 -41.41 14.04
C ILE A 203 -8.28 -40.65 12.77
N ASP A 204 -8.54 -41.34 11.65
CA ASP A 204 -9.11 -40.73 10.44
C ASP A 204 -10.36 -39.89 10.81
N MET A 205 -10.17 -38.62 11.11
CA MET A 205 -11.25 -37.64 11.30
C MET A 205 -11.99 -37.40 9.98
N LEU A 206 -11.48 -37.93 8.87
CA LEU A 206 -12.19 -38.05 7.59
C LEU A 206 -13.42 -38.97 7.67
N SER A 207 -13.51 -39.86 8.67
CA SER A 207 -14.70 -40.69 8.88
C SER A 207 -15.89 -39.94 9.52
N ARG A 208 -15.67 -38.82 10.22
CA ARG A 208 -16.76 -38.02 10.81
C ARG A 208 -17.49 -37.13 9.80
N MET A 209 -16.80 -36.61 8.78
CA MET A 209 -17.46 -35.84 7.70
C MET A 209 -18.22 -36.73 6.72
N HIS A 210 -17.71 -37.94 6.42
CA HIS A 210 -18.42 -38.88 5.53
C HIS A 210 -19.60 -39.59 6.23
N ALA A 211 -19.59 -39.76 7.55
CA ALA A 211 -20.69 -40.37 8.29
C ALA A 211 -21.97 -39.50 8.35
N GLN A 212 -21.88 -38.19 8.11
CA GLN A 212 -23.07 -37.31 8.03
C GLN A 212 -23.81 -37.40 6.68
N ARG A 213 -23.23 -38.06 5.67
CA ARG A 213 -23.82 -38.23 4.33
C ARG A 213 -24.21 -39.67 3.99
N ALA A 214 -23.99 -40.64 4.89
CA ALA A 214 -24.38 -42.02 4.67
C ALA A 214 -25.80 -42.30 5.20
N SER A 215 -26.64 -42.86 4.32
CA SER A 215 -28.04 -43.26 4.52
C SER A 215 -28.32 -44.01 5.83
N ALA A 216 -29.57 -43.87 6.31
CA ALA A 216 -30.12 -44.45 7.55
C ALA A 216 -29.91 -45.97 7.73
N LEU A 217 -29.53 -46.71 6.68
CA LEU A 217 -29.21 -48.14 6.75
C LEU A 217 -27.86 -48.47 7.42
N PHE A 218 -26.91 -47.52 7.53
CA PHE A 218 -25.63 -47.77 8.22
C PHE A 218 -25.75 -47.71 9.76
N LYS A 219 -26.89 -47.22 10.30
CA LYS A 219 -27.15 -47.17 11.74
C LYS A 219 -27.33 -48.54 12.40
N TYR A 220 -27.59 -49.60 11.62
CA TYR A 220 -27.84 -50.94 12.16
C TYR A 220 -26.57 -51.80 12.34
N HIS A 221 -25.41 -51.37 11.83
CA HIS A 221 -24.13 -52.11 11.97
C HIS A 221 -23.14 -51.48 12.96
N VAL A 222 -23.48 -50.33 13.56
CA VAL A 222 -22.68 -49.66 14.59
C VAL A 222 -23.30 -49.86 15.98
N SER A 223 -23.75 -51.08 16.28
CA SER A 223 -24.16 -51.48 17.64
C SER A 223 -23.10 -52.32 18.37
N TYR A 224 -22.05 -52.78 17.68
CA TYR A 224 -20.99 -53.64 18.25
C TYR A 224 -19.59 -52.99 18.30
N ARG A 225 -19.52 -51.64 18.27
CA ARG A 225 -18.26 -50.89 18.51
C ARG A 225 -18.45 -49.69 19.44
N LYS A 226 -19.36 -49.85 20.41
CA LYS A 226 -19.68 -48.83 21.42
C LYS A 226 -18.83 -48.92 22.70
N GLU A 227 -17.96 -49.93 22.84
CA GLU A 227 -17.11 -50.12 24.02
C GLU A 227 -15.69 -49.52 23.91
N ALA A 228 -15.38 -48.75 22.85
CA ALA A 228 -14.08 -48.08 22.70
C ALA A 228 -14.20 -46.57 22.48
N ALA A 229 -15.36 -45.99 22.79
CA ALA A 229 -15.67 -44.57 22.56
C ALA A 229 -15.86 -43.76 23.86
N GLU A 230 -15.58 -44.33 25.04
CA GLU A 230 -15.83 -43.69 26.34
C GLU A 230 -14.62 -43.01 27.01
N GLU A 231 -13.42 -43.04 26.42
CA GLU A 231 -12.29 -42.21 26.89
C GLU A 231 -11.52 -41.65 25.70
N ALA A 232 -12.13 -40.71 24.95
CA ALA A 232 -11.38 -39.92 24.00
C ALA A 232 -10.65 -38.81 24.77
N GLU A 233 -9.39 -39.06 25.15
CA GLU A 233 -8.49 -37.99 25.61
C GLU A 233 -8.48 -36.85 24.58
N GLU A 234 -8.65 -35.63 25.06
CA GLU A 234 -8.53 -34.42 24.25
C GLU A 234 -7.04 -34.24 23.89
N VAL A 235 -6.67 -34.59 22.65
CA VAL A 235 -5.28 -34.50 22.15
C VAL A 235 -5.03 -33.10 21.61
N ASP A 236 -3.98 -32.44 22.11
CA ASP A 236 -3.62 -31.06 21.80
C ASP A 236 -2.59 -31.01 20.67
N GLY A 237 -3.05 -31.33 19.46
CA GLY A 237 -2.26 -31.26 18.22
C GLY A 237 -2.28 -32.56 17.42
N ALA A 238 -2.58 -32.42 16.12
CA ALA A 238 -2.51 -33.50 15.14
C ALA A 238 -1.30 -33.29 14.22
N PRO A 239 -0.66 -34.38 13.75
CA PRO A 239 0.43 -34.29 12.81
C PRO A 239 -0.07 -33.80 11.46
N MET A 240 0.77 -33.05 10.77
CA MET A 240 0.47 -32.47 9.45
C MET A 240 1.47 -33.00 8.43
N ALA A 241 0.97 -33.32 7.24
CA ALA A 241 1.84 -33.67 6.12
C ALA A 241 2.55 -32.42 5.60
N ARG A 242 3.84 -32.55 5.31
CA ARG A 242 4.68 -31.54 4.68
C ARG A 242 4.72 -31.76 3.17
N ASN A 243 5.33 -30.82 2.45
CA ASN A 243 5.49 -30.89 1.00
C ASN A 243 6.56 -31.89 0.55
N ASP A 244 7.37 -32.39 1.48
CA ASP A 244 8.47 -33.36 1.28
C ASP A 244 8.06 -34.79 1.69
N ASP A 245 6.75 -35.06 1.80
CA ASP A 245 6.14 -36.31 2.24
C ASP A 245 6.44 -36.73 3.70
N TRP A 246 7.20 -35.92 4.45
CA TRP A 246 7.35 -36.09 5.90
C TRP A 246 6.13 -35.58 6.67
N MET A 247 5.93 -36.09 7.88
CA MET A 247 4.94 -35.58 8.83
C MET A 247 5.64 -34.69 9.87
N GLU A 248 5.00 -33.60 10.26
CA GLU A 248 5.42 -32.79 11.40
C GLU A 248 4.40 -32.87 12.54
N LEU A 249 4.88 -33.07 13.77
CA LEU A 249 4.08 -33.06 14.99
C LEU A 249 4.63 -32.03 15.97
N GLU A 250 3.83 -31.04 16.33
CA GLU A 250 4.24 -30.01 17.30
C GLU A 250 4.36 -30.61 18.71
N LEU A 251 5.56 -30.59 19.27
CA LEU A 251 5.87 -31.08 20.62
C LEU A 251 5.62 -30.03 21.70
N GLY A 252 5.71 -28.75 21.38
CA GLY A 252 5.40 -27.67 22.29
C GLY A 252 5.99 -26.33 21.87
N GLU A 253 5.53 -25.28 22.56
CA GLU A 253 5.98 -23.90 22.37
C GLU A 253 6.80 -23.43 23.58
N PHE A 254 7.72 -22.52 23.33
CA PHE A 254 8.52 -21.85 24.35
C PHE A 254 8.98 -20.48 23.87
N TYR A 255 9.43 -19.64 24.79
CA TYR A 255 9.97 -18.31 24.48
C TYR A 255 11.40 -18.22 24.97
N ILE A 256 12.27 -17.56 24.20
CA ILE A 256 13.65 -17.26 24.58
C ILE A 256 13.75 -15.78 24.90
N ASP A 257 14.02 -15.45 26.17
CA ASP A 257 14.16 -14.08 26.66
C ASP A 257 15.64 -13.63 26.71
N GLU A 258 15.86 -12.36 27.05
CA GLU A 258 17.17 -11.79 27.36
C GLU A 258 17.70 -12.41 28.66
N GLY A 259 18.88 -13.05 28.57
CA GLY A 259 19.52 -13.71 29.72
C GLY A 259 19.31 -15.22 29.83
N ASP A 260 18.46 -15.83 28.99
CA ASP A 260 18.32 -17.29 28.95
C ASP A 260 19.60 -17.96 28.40
N ASP A 261 20.52 -18.43 29.23
CA ASP A 261 21.78 -19.06 28.81
C ASP A 261 21.84 -20.58 29.06
N GLY A 262 20.71 -21.16 29.49
CA GLY A 262 20.57 -22.59 29.76
C GLY A 262 20.25 -23.47 28.56
N GLU A 263 19.48 -24.52 28.83
CA GLU A 263 19.18 -25.58 27.87
C GLU A 263 17.68 -25.69 27.61
N VAL A 264 17.33 -25.82 26.34
CA VAL A 264 15.98 -26.17 25.91
C VAL A 264 15.91 -27.69 25.82
N ASN A 265 15.10 -28.29 26.69
CA ASN A 265 14.88 -29.73 26.73
C ASN A 265 13.53 -30.06 26.10
N ILE A 266 13.54 -30.91 25.08
CA ILE A 266 12.35 -31.32 24.33
C ILE A 266 12.19 -32.82 24.53
N SER A 267 10.98 -33.30 24.80
CA SER A 267 10.72 -34.73 24.98
C SER A 267 9.40 -35.17 24.38
N LEU A 268 9.37 -36.40 23.86
CA LEU A 268 8.16 -37.15 23.54
C LEU A 268 8.21 -38.49 24.27
N LEU A 269 7.27 -38.71 25.18
CA LEU A 269 7.25 -39.85 26.09
C LEU A 269 5.95 -40.65 25.97
N GLU A 270 6.07 -41.97 25.96
CA GLU A 270 4.95 -42.90 26.08
C GLU A 270 5.33 -44.09 26.94
N MET A 271 5.10 -43.96 28.25
CA MET A 271 5.45 -44.96 29.25
C MET A 271 4.26 -45.87 29.62
N LYS A 272 3.03 -45.40 29.38
CA LYS A 272 1.78 -46.01 29.87
C LYS A 272 1.04 -46.78 28.78
N GLY A 273 1.70 -47.73 28.12
CA GLY A 273 1.10 -48.51 27.03
C GLY A 273 1.45 -50.00 27.07
N ARG A 274 0.44 -50.88 26.92
CA ARG A 274 0.64 -52.34 26.72
C ARG A 274 0.76 -52.73 25.24
N LYS A 275 0.67 -51.77 24.32
CA LYS A 275 0.69 -52.01 22.87
C LYS A 275 2.11 -51.81 22.33
N ARG A 276 2.57 -52.81 21.59
CA ARG A 276 3.80 -52.75 20.80
C ARG A 276 3.64 -51.73 19.68
N LYS A 277 4.71 -50.99 19.42
CA LYS A 277 4.81 -49.95 18.40
C LYS A 277 5.89 -50.30 17.41
N MET A 278 5.61 -50.12 16.14
CA MET A 278 6.56 -50.33 15.06
C MET A 278 6.32 -49.33 13.94
N GLY A 279 7.36 -49.12 13.12
CA GLY A 279 7.27 -48.39 11.87
C GLY A 279 7.25 -46.87 11.98
N LEU A 280 7.63 -46.31 13.13
CA LEU A 280 7.92 -44.87 13.26
C LEU A 280 9.33 -44.60 12.72
N ILE A 281 9.47 -43.74 11.72
CA ILE A 281 10.77 -43.35 11.13
C ILE A 281 11.03 -41.89 11.50
N ILE A 282 12.06 -41.61 12.27
CA ILE A 282 12.36 -40.26 12.77
C ILE A 282 13.50 -39.66 11.98
N GLU A 283 13.26 -38.50 11.39
CA GLU A 283 14.33 -37.69 10.80
C GLU A 283 15.02 -36.84 11.87
N GLY A 284 14.22 -36.21 12.75
CA GLY A 284 14.76 -35.31 13.76
C GLY A 284 13.72 -34.47 14.51
N ILE A 285 14.22 -33.52 15.31
CA ILE A 285 13.40 -32.48 15.96
C ILE A 285 13.79 -31.11 15.39
N GLU A 286 12.83 -30.46 14.73
CA GLU A 286 12.97 -29.12 14.14
C GLU A 286 12.45 -28.04 15.10
N ILE A 287 13.28 -27.06 15.40
CA ILE A 287 12.98 -25.89 16.23
C ILE A 287 12.90 -24.68 15.30
N ARG A 288 11.69 -24.11 15.18
CA ARG A 288 11.43 -22.96 14.30
C ARG A 288 10.66 -21.85 15.03
N PRO A 289 10.87 -20.58 14.66
CA PRO A 289 10.11 -19.46 15.20
C PRO A 289 8.61 -19.66 14.93
N LYS A 290 7.78 -19.46 15.95
CA LYS A 290 6.33 -19.51 15.78
C LYS A 290 5.82 -18.11 15.44
N GLN A 291 5.18 -17.98 14.29
CA GLN A 291 4.45 -16.75 13.98
C GLN A 291 3.39 -16.55 15.07
N ALA A 292 3.39 -15.38 15.71
CA ALA A 292 2.54 -15.09 16.85
C ALA A 292 1.07 -15.41 16.51
N ARG A 293 0.55 -16.54 17.01
CA ARG A 293 -0.89 -16.77 17.14
C ARG A 293 -1.34 -15.98 18.36
N ASN A 294 -1.51 -14.70 18.06
CA ASN A 294 -1.82 -13.61 18.93
C ASN A 294 -3.13 -13.85 19.71
N ARG A 295 -3.03 -14.30 20.97
CA ARG A 295 -4.11 -14.12 21.97
C ARG A 295 -3.56 -13.61 23.30
N ARG A 296 -2.50 -14.23 23.84
CA ARG A 296 -1.88 -13.78 25.10
C ARG A 296 -0.89 -12.61 24.94
N GLN A 297 -0.27 -12.50 23.76
CA GLN A 297 0.49 -11.30 23.40
C GLN A 297 -0.46 -10.15 23.07
N ILE A 298 -1.62 -10.38 22.43
CA ILE A 298 -2.67 -9.34 22.27
C ILE A 298 -3.16 -8.86 23.63
N GLU A 299 -3.36 -9.73 24.63
CA GLU A 299 -3.84 -9.28 25.95
C GLU A 299 -2.79 -8.42 26.69
N ARG A 300 -1.49 -8.68 26.53
CA ARG A 300 -0.42 -7.81 27.08
C ARG A 300 -0.13 -6.57 26.22
N ASP A 301 -0.19 -6.70 24.90
CA ASP A 301 -0.04 -5.60 23.95
C ASP A 301 -1.33 -4.75 23.86
N MET A 302 -2.48 -5.22 24.37
CA MET A 302 -3.69 -4.41 24.63
C MET A 302 -3.58 -3.65 25.95
N GLU A 303 -2.81 -4.16 26.93
CA GLU A 303 -2.49 -3.41 28.15
C GLU A 303 -1.38 -2.37 27.91
N LEU A 304 -0.59 -2.48 26.83
CA LEU A 304 0.41 -1.49 26.40
C LEU A 304 0.16 -0.84 25.02
N GLY A 305 -0.97 -1.13 24.40
CA GLY A 305 -1.48 -0.45 23.21
C GLY A 305 -0.51 -0.26 22.05
N GLU A 306 0.20 -1.29 21.57
CA GLU A 306 1.07 -1.15 20.38
C GLU A 306 0.80 -2.23 19.31
N SER A 307 0.10 -1.85 18.23
CA SER A 307 0.03 -2.62 17.00
C SER A 307 1.32 -2.48 16.15
N GLY A 308 1.60 -3.41 15.24
CA GLY A 308 2.91 -3.53 14.55
C GLY A 308 3.40 -2.31 13.73
N ILE A 309 2.56 -1.29 13.50
CA ILE A 309 2.97 -0.02 12.88
C ILE A 309 3.42 1.01 13.92
N GLU A 310 3.02 0.85 15.18
CA GLU A 310 3.34 1.70 16.33
C GLU A 310 4.77 1.45 16.84
N ARG A 311 5.36 0.31 16.44
CA ARG A 311 6.79 0.02 16.62
C ARG A 311 7.69 0.78 15.64
N LEU A 312 7.14 1.43 14.61
CA LEU A 312 7.93 2.30 13.73
C LEU A 312 8.15 3.64 14.42
N PRO A 313 9.37 4.21 14.40
CA PRO A 313 9.57 5.58 14.84
C PRO A 313 8.60 6.53 14.12
N GLU A 314 8.03 7.48 14.84
CA GLU A 314 7.06 8.44 14.31
C GLU A 314 7.58 9.13 13.03
N LEU A 315 8.88 9.44 12.99
CA LEU A 315 9.54 10.01 11.81
C LEU A 315 9.47 9.14 10.56
N CYS A 316 9.48 7.81 10.69
CA CYS A 316 9.36 6.89 9.55
C CYS A 316 7.93 6.88 9.00
N VAL A 317 6.95 6.89 9.92
CA VAL A 317 5.53 6.97 9.58
C VAL A 317 5.23 8.33 8.95
N ALA A 318 5.73 9.41 9.54
CA ALA A 318 5.62 10.78 9.02
C ALA A 318 6.29 10.89 7.64
N HIS A 319 7.47 10.31 7.45
CA HIS A 319 8.11 10.30 6.14
C HIS A 319 7.26 9.57 5.09
N ALA A 320 6.70 8.40 5.40
CA ALA A 320 5.82 7.69 4.48
C ALA A 320 4.57 8.50 4.13
N ILE A 321 3.92 9.12 5.13
CA ILE A 321 2.76 10.00 4.93
C ILE A 321 3.15 11.24 4.10
N SER A 322 4.34 11.81 4.30
CA SER A 322 4.79 12.99 3.54
C SER A 322 4.99 12.74 2.05
N LEU A 323 4.98 11.47 1.62
CA LEU A 323 5.04 11.07 0.21
C LEU A 323 3.64 10.78 -0.38
N THR A 324 2.58 10.90 0.41
CA THR A 324 1.18 10.77 -0.05
C THR A 324 0.56 12.14 -0.33
N SER A 325 -0.76 12.21 -0.48
CA SER A 325 -1.48 13.49 -0.60
C SER A 325 -1.88 14.07 0.78
N PRO A 326 -2.16 15.38 0.88
CA PRO A 326 -2.80 15.97 2.06
C PRO A 326 -4.09 15.27 2.48
N ARG A 327 -4.89 14.82 1.49
CA ARG A 327 -6.10 14.03 1.72
C ARG A 327 -5.79 12.72 2.43
N ASP A 328 -4.81 11.97 1.92
CA ASP A 328 -4.42 10.68 2.49
C ASP A 328 -3.84 10.86 3.89
N ALA A 329 -3.05 11.90 4.13
CA ALA A 329 -2.55 12.22 5.46
C ALA A 329 -3.70 12.46 6.47
N CYS A 330 -4.74 13.18 6.06
CA CYS A 330 -5.93 13.37 6.90
C CYS A 330 -6.68 12.06 7.16
N CYS A 331 -6.83 11.21 6.14
CA CYS A 331 -7.45 9.89 6.29
C CYS A 331 -6.63 8.98 7.22
N LEU A 332 -5.31 8.93 7.05
CA LEU A 332 -4.39 8.14 7.86
C LEU A 332 -4.37 8.61 9.30
N SER A 333 -4.48 9.93 9.54
CA SER A 333 -4.56 10.51 10.89
C SER A 333 -5.70 9.93 11.75
N ALA A 334 -6.78 9.46 11.13
CA ALA A 334 -7.92 8.86 11.83
C ALA A 334 -7.74 7.37 12.17
N VAL A 335 -6.66 6.73 11.70
CA VAL A 335 -6.47 5.27 11.81
C VAL A 335 -5.96 4.84 13.18
N SER A 336 -5.01 5.58 13.77
CA SER A 336 -4.46 5.29 15.11
C SER A 336 -3.77 6.52 15.70
N ALA A 337 -3.43 6.48 17.00
CA ALA A 337 -2.69 7.55 17.66
C ALA A 337 -1.29 7.78 17.05
N ALA A 338 -0.58 6.69 16.67
CA ALA A 338 0.72 6.79 16.01
C ALA A 338 0.63 7.47 14.63
N PHE A 339 -0.38 7.10 13.83
CA PHE A 339 -0.66 7.80 12.58
C PHE A 339 -1.13 9.23 12.81
N HIS A 340 -1.89 9.49 13.87
CA HIS A 340 -2.33 10.83 14.21
C HIS A 340 -1.17 11.77 14.50
N GLY A 341 -0.24 11.37 15.38
CA GLY A 341 0.97 12.16 15.69
C GLY A 341 1.79 12.42 14.43
N ALA A 342 2.12 11.36 13.70
CA ALA A 342 2.89 11.46 12.47
C ALA A 342 2.23 12.33 11.39
N ALA A 343 0.93 12.13 11.12
CA ALA A 343 0.19 12.84 10.08
C ALA A 343 -0.06 14.32 10.41
N THR A 344 -0.02 14.70 11.69
CA THR A 344 -0.21 16.09 12.12
C THR A 344 1.10 16.84 12.30
N SER A 345 2.25 16.14 12.21
CA SER A 345 3.57 16.74 12.36
C SER A 345 3.94 17.71 11.25
N ASP A 346 4.67 18.78 11.59
CA ASP A 346 5.15 19.76 10.61
C ASP A 346 6.07 19.14 9.55
N THR A 347 6.71 18.00 9.83
CA THR A 347 7.55 17.30 8.84
C THR A 347 6.77 16.79 7.64
N VAL A 348 5.50 16.41 7.84
CA VAL A 348 4.58 16.01 6.77
C VAL A 348 4.13 17.25 6.00
N TRP A 349 3.63 18.25 6.71
CA TRP A 349 3.02 19.43 6.10
C TRP A 349 4.02 20.36 5.43
N ASP A 350 5.31 20.29 5.79
CA ASP A 350 6.39 20.95 5.06
C ASP A 350 6.52 20.44 3.62
N ARG A 351 6.24 19.16 3.36
CA ARG A 351 6.24 18.61 2.00
C ARG A 351 5.01 18.96 1.19
N PHE A 352 3.88 19.19 1.86
CA PHE A 352 2.62 19.54 1.20
C PHE A 352 2.51 21.03 0.89
N LEU A 353 3.21 21.87 1.65
CA LEU A 353 3.34 23.29 1.34
C LEU A 353 4.29 23.50 0.15
N PRO A 354 3.94 24.36 -0.82
CA PRO A 354 4.89 24.76 -1.83
C PRO A 354 6.09 25.46 -1.19
N THR A 355 7.30 25.17 -1.64
CA THR A 355 8.54 25.72 -1.07
C THR A 355 8.61 27.25 -1.08
N ASP A 356 7.85 27.90 -1.97
CA ASP A 356 7.74 29.34 -2.16
C ASP A 356 6.47 29.95 -1.52
N TRP A 357 5.77 29.23 -0.64
CA TRP A 357 4.52 29.72 -0.02
C TRP A 357 4.70 31.07 0.70
N GLN A 358 5.86 31.31 1.30
CA GLN A 358 6.15 32.56 2.02
C GLN A 358 6.23 33.76 1.07
N SER A 359 6.85 33.59 -0.10
CA SER A 359 6.91 34.66 -1.11
C SER A 359 5.54 34.90 -1.74
N LEU A 360 4.72 33.86 -1.90
CA LEU A 360 3.33 33.98 -2.35
C LEU A 360 2.48 34.79 -1.36
N VAL A 361 2.58 34.49 -0.06
CA VAL A 361 1.86 35.26 0.97
C VAL A 361 2.32 36.72 1.01
N SER A 362 3.61 37.01 0.77
CA SER A 362 4.12 38.38 0.74
C SER A 362 3.53 39.24 -0.39
N ARG A 363 2.94 38.61 -1.42
CA ARG A 363 2.26 39.28 -2.54
C ARG A 363 0.77 39.54 -2.25
N ALA A 364 0.26 39.10 -1.10
CA ALA A 364 -1.14 39.26 -0.76
C ALA A 364 -1.51 40.73 -0.56
N VAL A 365 -2.67 41.12 -1.10
CA VAL A 365 -3.21 42.49 -0.96
C VAL A 365 -3.51 42.82 0.50
N TYR A 366 -4.07 41.85 1.22
CA TYR A 366 -4.33 41.93 2.65
C TYR A 366 -3.34 41.03 3.39
N PRO A 367 -2.66 41.54 4.45
CA PRO A 367 -1.75 40.72 5.23
C PRO A 367 -2.41 39.44 5.73
N VAL A 368 -1.82 38.30 5.40
CA VAL A 368 -2.21 37.00 5.98
C VAL A 368 -1.38 36.79 7.23
N GLU A 369 -1.97 37.06 8.39
CA GLU A 369 -1.27 36.91 9.67
C GLU A 369 -1.21 35.43 10.09
N PHE A 370 0.00 34.95 10.37
CA PHE A 370 0.21 33.66 11.04
C PHE A 370 0.71 33.93 12.45
N SER A 371 0.12 33.25 13.43
CA SER A 371 0.65 33.29 14.78
C SER A 371 1.99 32.57 14.81
N SER A 372 2.92 32.99 15.67
CA SER A 372 4.20 32.31 15.87
C SER A 372 4.06 30.86 16.34
N SER A 373 2.86 30.47 16.80
CA SER A 373 2.48 29.11 17.19
C SER A 373 1.67 28.35 16.13
N SER A 374 1.43 28.91 14.94
CA SER A 374 0.68 28.22 13.88
C SER A 374 1.50 27.07 13.30
N SER A 375 0.92 25.87 13.25
CA SER A 375 1.57 24.71 12.63
C SER A 375 1.59 24.85 11.10
N LYS A 376 2.49 24.13 10.42
CA LYS A 376 2.51 24.09 8.94
C LYS A 376 1.21 23.53 8.37
N ARG A 377 0.54 22.67 9.13
CA ARG A 377 -0.81 22.18 8.83
C ARG A 377 -1.84 23.31 8.82
N ASP A 378 -1.81 24.18 9.83
CA ASP A 378 -2.74 25.33 9.91
C ASP A 378 -2.50 26.32 8.78
N ILE A 379 -1.23 26.56 8.44
CA ILE A 379 -0.83 27.38 7.30
C ILE A 379 -1.38 26.79 6.01
N PHE A 380 -1.20 25.48 5.78
CA PHE A 380 -1.74 24.80 4.61
C PHE A 380 -3.25 25.01 4.48
N PHE A 381 -4.01 24.76 5.54
CA PHE A 381 -5.47 24.91 5.49
C PHE A 381 -5.92 26.36 5.32
N ARG A 382 -5.16 27.33 5.85
CA ARG A 382 -5.42 28.75 5.61
C ARG A 382 -5.20 29.11 4.14
N LEU A 383 -4.17 28.55 3.51
CA LEU A 383 -3.86 28.76 2.10
C LEU A 383 -4.79 27.98 1.15
N CYS A 384 -5.61 27.04 1.64
CA CYS A 384 -6.68 26.45 0.84
C CYS A 384 -7.79 27.46 0.52
N ASP A 385 -7.94 28.52 1.32
CA ASP A 385 -8.90 29.57 1.04
C ASP A 385 -8.24 30.62 0.12
N PRO A 386 -8.94 31.10 -0.93
CA PRO A 386 -8.38 32.07 -1.87
C PRO A 386 -7.90 33.36 -1.20
N ILE A 387 -6.69 33.78 -1.57
CA ILE A 387 -6.13 35.08 -1.24
C ILE A 387 -5.89 35.88 -2.52
N LEU A 388 -6.17 37.18 -2.48
CA LEU A 388 -5.87 38.09 -3.59
C LEU A 388 -4.40 38.48 -3.55
N ILE A 389 -3.72 38.36 -4.68
CA ILE A 389 -2.31 38.68 -4.86
C ILE A 389 -2.12 39.64 -6.04
N ASP A 390 -0.94 40.25 -6.12
CA ASP A 390 -0.52 41.15 -7.22
C ASP A 390 -1.52 42.27 -7.48
N ASP A 391 -1.71 43.14 -6.48
CA ASP A 391 -2.67 44.26 -6.52
C ASP A 391 -4.13 43.83 -6.77
N GLY A 392 -4.45 42.57 -6.47
CA GLY A 392 -5.79 42.01 -6.62
C GLY A 392 -6.13 41.56 -8.04
N LYS A 393 -5.12 41.47 -8.92
CA LYS A 393 -5.30 41.02 -10.30
C LYS A 393 -5.40 39.50 -10.42
N MET A 394 -4.92 38.78 -9.41
CA MET A 394 -4.97 37.33 -9.34
C MET A 394 -5.43 36.86 -7.97
N SER A 395 -6.01 35.67 -7.90
CA SER A 395 -6.20 34.95 -6.64
C SER A 395 -5.38 33.66 -6.61
N PHE A 396 -4.88 33.32 -5.44
CA PHE A 396 -4.10 32.10 -5.18
C PHE A 396 -4.76 31.28 -4.08
N SER A 397 -4.75 29.95 -4.24
CA SER A 397 -5.07 29.00 -3.17
C SER A 397 -4.34 27.68 -3.40
N LEU A 398 -4.40 26.78 -2.41
CA LEU A 398 -4.00 25.39 -2.54
C LEU A 398 -5.21 24.48 -2.73
N ASP A 399 -5.13 23.54 -3.66
CA ASP A 399 -6.09 22.46 -3.75
C ASP A 399 -6.04 21.61 -2.47
N ARG A 400 -7.20 21.46 -1.82
CA ARG A 400 -7.29 20.79 -0.51
C ARG A 400 -6.91 19.31 -0.57
N SER A 401 -7.13 18.66 -1.72
CA SER A 401 -6.84 17.23 -1.88
C SER A 401 -5.37 16.94 -2.17
N SER A 402 -4.79 17.66 -3.13
CA SER A 402 -3.47 17.40 -3.69
C SER A 402 -2.37 18.31 -3.13
N GLY A 403 -2.73 19.49 -2.61
CA GLY A 403 -1.78 20.53 -2.23
C GLY A 403 -1.20 21.30 -3.42
N ALA A 404 -1.65 21.01 -4.65
CA ALA A 404 -1.21 21.75 -5.82
C ALA A 404 -1.80 23.16 -5.84
N LYS A 405 -1.00 24.12 -6.30
CA LYS A 405 -1.35 25.54 -6.45
C LYS A 405 -2.52 25.73 -7.42
N CYS A 406 -3.49 26.53 -7.03
CA CYS A 406 -4.59 27.02 -7.86
C CYS A 406 -4.42 28.53 -8.07
N TYR A 407 -4.72 29.01 -9.27
CA TYR A 407 -4.74 30.43 -9.57
C TYR A 407 -6.02 30.82 -10.28
N MET A 408 -6.45 32.06 -10.09
CA MET A 408 -7.47 32.67 -10.93
C MET A 408 -6.98 34.02 -11.42
N LEU A 409 -7.01 34.23 -12.73
CA LEU A 409 -6.76 35.51 -13.37
C LEU A 409 -8.06 36.31 -13.35
N SER A 410 -8.05 37.52 -12.79
CA SER A 410 -9.21 38.42 -12.87
C SER A 410 -9.47 38.85 -14.31
N ALA A 411 -10.70 39.30 -14.61
CA ALA A 411 -11.02 39.89 -15.91
C ALA A 411 -10.08 41.04 -16.30
N ARG A 412 -9.57 41.81 -15.32
CA ARG A 412 -8.58 42.89 -15.53
C ARG A 412 -7.19 42.40 -15.96
N GLU A 413 -6.86 41.15 -15.65
CA GLU A 413 -5.60 40.50 -16.06
C GLU A 413 -5.73 39.76 -17.40
N LEU A 414 -6.96 39.62 -17.91
CA LEU A 414 -7.21 39.00 -19.22
C LEU A 414 -7.01 40.00 -20.35
N PHE A 415 -6.53 39.51 -21.48
CA PHE A 415 -6.65 40.22 -22.73
C PHE A 415 -8.06 40.01 -23.28
N ILE A 416 -8.86 41.07 -23.30
CA ILE A 416 -10.20 41.08 -23.87
C ILE A 416 -10.22 42.13 -24.99
N THR A 417 -10.59 41.72 -26.21
CA THR A 417 -10.61 42.64 -27.35
C THR A 417 -11.63 43.76 -27.13
N TRP A 418 -11.15 45.00 -27.22
CA TRP A 418 -11.90 46.24 -26.97
C TRP A 418 -12.44 46.44 -25.55
N ALA A 419 -11.85 45.80 -24.53
CA ALA A 419 -12.32 45.92 -23.14
C ALA A 419 -12.29 47.35 -22.56
N ASP A 420 -11.41 48.21 -23.09
CA ASP A 420 -11.31 49.63 -22.69
C ASP A 420 -12.26 50.54 -23.49
N THR A 421 -13.11 49.97 -24.33
CA THR A 421 -14.06 50.70 -25.19
C THR A 421 -15.48 50.58 -24.59
N PRO A 422 -16.01 51.65 -23.95
CA PRO A 422 -17.28 51.60 -23.22
C PRO A 422 -18.52 51.30 -24.06
N GLN A 423 -18.42 51.33 -25.40
CA GLN A 423 -19.50 50.90 -26.29
C GLN A 423 -19.63 49.37 -26.35
N TYR A 424 -18.58 48.63 -26.00
CA TYR A 424 -18.49 47.18 -26.17
C TYR A 424 -18.42 46.44 -24.84
N TRP A 425 -17.74 47.01 -23.85
CA TRP A 425 -17.58 46.43 -22.52
C TRP A 425 -17.79 47.49 -21.45
N THR A 426 -18.37 47.09 -20.32
CA THR A 426 -18.40 47.88 -19.09
C THR A 426 -17.70 47.11 -17.97
N TRP A 427 -17.18 47.85 -17.01
CA TRP A 427 -16.53 47.29 -15.83
C TRP A 427 -17.44 47.55 -14.62
N GLU A 428 -17.80 46.48 -13.92
CA GLU A 428 -18.74 46.55 -12.81
C GLU A 428 -18.12 46.04 -11.52
N CYS A 429 -18.47 46.67 -10.40
CA CYS A 429 -18.14 46.16 -9.06
C CYS A 429 -19.30 45.31 -8.56
N LEU A 430 -19.15 43.99 -8.54
CA LEU A 430 -20.14 43.07 -8.00
C LEU A 430 -19.75 42.61 -6.59
N PRO A 431 -20.60 42.77 -5.57
CA PRO A 431 -20.31 42.31 -4.20
C PRO A 431 -20.04 40.81 -4.09
N GLU A 432 -20.59 40.01 -5.02
CA GLU A 432 -20.42 38.56 -5.08
C GLU A 432 -19.14 38.13 -5.79
N SER A 433 -18.41 39.07 -6.42
CA SER A 433 -17.11 38.76 -7.02
C SER A 433 -16.00 38.83 -5.98
N ARG A 434 -15.00 37.96 -6.14
CA ARG A 434 -13.76 38.06 -5.36
C ARG A 434 -12.85 39.20 -5.84
N PHE A 435 -13.04 39.68 -7.07
CA PHE A 435 -12.25 40.75 -7.64
C PHE A 435 -13.01 42.08 -7.55
N ALA A 436 -12.26 43.19 -7.54
CA ALA A 436 -12.87 44.51 -7.42
C ALA A 436 -13.77 44.86 -8.61
N GLU A 437 -13.44 44.36 -9.81
CA GLU A 437 -14.16 44.63 -11.04
C GLU A 437 -14.29 43.36 -11.89
N VAL A 438 -15.45 43.21 -12.52
CA VAL A 438 -15.74 42.20 -13.53
C VAL A 438 -16.03 42.88 -14.88
N ALA A 439 -15.88 42.16 -15.98
CA ALA A 439 -16.14 42.70 -17.32
C ALA A 439 -17.52 42.23 -17.81
N GLU A 440 -18.46 43.15 -18.06
CA GLU A 440 -19.73 42.85 -18.71
C GLU A 440 -19.67 43.24 -20.20
N LEU A 441 -20.06 42.29 -21.04
CA LEU A 441 -20.19 42.47 -22.47
C LEU A 441 -21.48 43.22 -22.83
N ILE A 442 -21.35 44.43 -23.40
CA ILE A 442 -22.48 45.25 -23.82
C ILE A 442 -23.02 44.78 -25.16
N ASP A 443 -22.19 44.75 -26.21
CA ASP A 443 -22.57 44.24 -27.53
C ASP A 443 -21.34 44.11 -28.46
N VAL A 444 -20.97 42.90 -28.92
CA VAL A 444 -19.89 42.71 -29.92
C VAL A 444 -20.18 41.57 -30.90
N CYS A 445 -19.68 41.70 -32.12
CA CYS A 445 -19.66 40.60 -33.09
C CYS A 445 -18.34 39.79 -33.10
N TRP A 446 -17.27 40.32 -32.48
CA TRP A 446 -15.96 39.69 -32.35
C TRP A 446 -15.65 39.44 -30.89
N LEU A 447 -15.72 38.17 -30.45
CA LEU A 447 -15.40 37.77 -29.09
C LEU A 447 -14.00 37.15 -29.04
N GLU A 448 -13.13 37.73 -28.23
CA GLU A 448 -11.76 37.23 -28.06
C GLU A 448 -11.29 37.51 -26.64
N ILE A 449 -11.10 36.44 -25.88
CA ILE A 449 -10.64 36.46 -24.51
C ILE A 449 -9.40 35.58 -24.44
N ARG A 450 -8.30 36.11 -23.89
CA ARG A 450 -7.06 35.36 -23.72
C ARG A 450 -6.51 35.57 -22.32
N GLY A 451 -6.09 34.49 -21.68
CA GLY A 451 -5.37 34.48 -20.42
C GLY A 451 -3.98 33.92 -20.60
N LYS A 452 -3.04 34.38 -19.78
CA LYS A 452 -1.66 33.92 -19.80
C LYS A 452 -1.15 33.75 -18.37
N ILE A 453 -0.50 32.62 -18.11
CA ILE A 453 0.17 32.36 -16.83
C ILE A 453 1.49 31.64 -17.08
N GLU A 454 2.51 31.97 -16.31
CA GLU A 454 3.82 31.32 -16.41
C GLU A 454 3.73 29.90 -15.82
N SER A 455 4.25 28.88 -16.52
CA SER A 455 4.17 27.48 -16.05
C SER A 455 4.89 27.26 -14.72
N ARG A 456 5.95 28.04 -14.45
CA ARG A 456 6.69 28.01 -13.17
C ARG A 456 5.83 28.42 -11.96
N MET A 457 4.73 29.14 -12.18
CA MET A 457 3.80 29.48 -11.09
C MET A 457 2.97 28.26 -10.67
N LEU A 458 2.77 27.30 -11.57
CA LEU A 458 1.98 26.10 -11.35
C LEU A 458 2.80 24.97 -10.73
N SER A 459 2.11 24.02 -10.10
CA SER A 459 2.74 22.82 -9.53
C SER A 459 3.17 21.89 -10.65
N GLN A 460 4.42 21.42 -10.59
CA GLN A 460 4.98 20.48 -11.57
C GLN A 460 4.32 19.11 -11.45
N LYS A 461 4.44 18.27 -12.49
CA LYS A 461 3.85 16.91 -12.55
C LYS A 461 2.35 16.88 -12.26
N THR A 462 1.64 17.91 -12.67
CA THR A 462 0.22 18.07 -12.37
C THR A 462 -0.54 18.38 -13.66
N THR A 463 -1.64 17.66 -13.88
CA THR A 463 -2.62 18.00 -14.91
C THR A 463 -3.52 19.10 -14.37
N TYR A 464 -3.64 20.20 -15.13
CA TYR A 464 -4.53 21.30 -14.85
C TYR A 464 -5.67 21.34 -15.86
N ALA A 465 -6.77 21.97 -15.46
CA ALA A 465 -7.77 22.48 -16.37
C ALA A 465 -8.00 23.97 -16.13
N ALA A 466 -8.27 24.69 -17.22
CA ALA A 466 -8.65 26.09 -17.20
C ALA A 466 -10.17 26.20 -17.34
N TYR A 467 -10.79 27.03 -16.50
CA TYR A 467 -12.22 27.28 -16.47
C TYR A 467 -12.49 28.77 -16.62
N LEU A 468 -13.36 29.14 -17.56
CA LEU A 468 -13.92 30.49 -17.57
C LEU A 468 -14.98 30.57 -16.47
N ILE A 469 -14.88 31.57 -15.59
CA ILE A 469 -15.87 31.85 -14.55
C ILE A 469 -16.68 33.09 -14.96
N PHE A 470 -17.99 32.90 -15.15
CA PHE A 470 -18.83 33.92 -15.75
C PHE A 470 -20.30 33.83 -15.29
N ARG A 471 -21.07 34.89 -15.54
CA ARG A 471 -22.53 34.94 -15.43
C ARG A 471 -23.12 35.37 -16.77
N ILE A 472 -24.41 35.09 -16.94
CA ILE A 472 -25.19 35.54 -18.09
C ILE A 472 -26.29 36.46 -17.57
N SER A 473 -26.35 37.67 -18.13
CA SER A 473 -27.39 38.67 -17.86
C SER A 473 -28.74 38.25 -18.46
N ASP A 474 -29.84 38.64 -17.83
CA ASP A 474 -31.20 38.31 -18.31
C ASP A 474 -31.51 38.87 -19.71
N VAL A 475 -30.76 39.89 -20.15
CA VAL A 475 -30.88 40.51 -21.47
C VAL A 475 -29.83 39.99 -22.47
N SER A 476 -29.21 38.85 -22.18
CA SER A 476 -28.23 38.24 -23.06
C SER A 476 -28.83 37.78 -24.40
N HIS A 477 -27.98 37.75 -25.42
CA HIS A 477 -28.27 37.10 -26.68
C HIS A 477 -26.97 36.79 -27.42
N GLY A 478 -27.04 35.90 -28.42
CA GLY A 478 -25.91 35.61 -29.31
C GLY A 478 -24.79 34.75 -28.71
N LEU A 479 -24.93 34.29 -27.46
CA LEU A 479 -23.91 33.47 -26.77
C LEU A 479 -24.02 31.96 -27.07
N GLY A 480 -25.10 31.52 -27.73
CA GLY A 480 -25.35 30.11 -28.01
C GLY A 480 -24.92 29.60 -29.39
N TYR A 481 -24.86 30.48 -30.40
CA TYR A 481 -24.42 30.10 -31.75
C TYR A 481 -23.85 31.33 -32.49
N PRO A 482 -22.77 31.16 -33.29
CA PRO A 482 -21.98 29.94 -33.41
C PRO A 482 -21.25 29.58 -32.11
N PRO A 483 -20.93 28.29 -31.88
CA PRO A 483 -20.20 27.91 -30.68
C PRO A 483 -18.78 28.51 -30.70
N GLN A 484 -18.23 28.68 -29.51
CA GLN A 484 -16.94 29.32 -29.30
C GLN A 484 -15.81 28.30 -29.39
N GLU A 485 -14.65 28.71 -29.89
CA GLU A 485 -13.43 27.90 -29.94
C GLU A 485 -12.60 28.17 -28.68
N ALA A 486 -12.48 27.18 -27.79
CA ALA A 486 -11.61 27.24 -26.63
C ALA A 486 -10.29 26.54 -26.93
N SER A 487 -9.16 27.11 -26.49
CA SER A 487 -7.88 26.43 -26.59
C SER A 487 -6.94 26.71 -25.43
N VAL A 488 -6.10 25.73 -25.11
CA VAL A 488 -5.00 25.85 -24.15
C VAL A 488 -3.70 25.38 -24.82
N LYS A 489 -2.64 26.18 -24.67
CA LYS A 489 -1.33 25.93 -25.26
C LYS A 489 -0.24 26.01 -24.21
N VAL A 490 0.58 24.97 -24.14
CA VAL A 490 1.74 24.88 -23.23
C VAL A 490 2.92 24.30 -24.01
N GLY A 491 3.98 25.09 -24.17
CA GLY A 491 5.14 24.70 -24.98
C GLY A 491 4.73 24.30 -26.41
N GLY A 492 5.05 23.07 -26.82
CA GLY A 492 4.66 22.50 -28.12
C GLY A 492 3.28 21.82 -28.15
N HIS A 493 2.59 21.73 -27.01
CA HIS A 493 1.28 21.08 -26.91
C HIS A 493 0.15 22.10 -27.01
N SER A 494 -0.87 21.78 -27.81
CA SER A 494 -2.06 22.62 -28.00
C SER A 494 -3.29 21.73 -27.99
N SER A 495 -4.24 22.04 -27.13
CA SER A 495 -5.58 21.46 -27.11
C SER A 495 -6.58 22.51 -27.54
N THR A 496 -7.47 22.17 -28.47
CA THR A 496 -8.53 23.05 -28.96
C THR A 496 -9.84 22.26 -28.98
N LYS A 497 -10.93 22.88 -28.53
CA LYS A 497 -12.27 22.29 -28.55
C LYS A 497 -13.35 23.34 -28.77
N THR A 498 -14.49 22.88 -29.26
CA THR A 498 -15.68 23.71 -29.49
C THR A 498 -16.56 23.68 -28.25
N VAL A 499 -16.82 24.84 -27.64
CA VAL A 499 -17.59 25.01 -26.40
C VAL A 499 -18.78 25.95 -26.63
N CYS A 500 -19.73 25.97 -25.71
CA CYS A 500 -20.89 26.86 -25.81
C CYS A 500 -21.17 27.55 -24.47
N LEU A 501 -21.19 28.88 -24.47
CA LEU A 501 -21.50 29.70 -23.29
C LEU A 501 -22.99 29.62 -22.89
N GLN A 502 -23.90 29.47 -23.86
CA GLN A 502 -25.35 29.42 -23.60
C GLN A 502 -26.06 28.33 -24.45
N PRO A 503 -25.99 27.04 -24.05
CA PRO A 503 -26.57 25.94 -24.84
C PRO A 503 -28.08 26.02 -25.06
N SER A 504 -28.82 26.68 -24.17
CA SER A 504 -30.27 26.91 -24.31
C SER A 504 -30.61 27.72 -25.57
N ASP A 505 -29.76 28.66 -25.94
CA ASP A 505 -29.96 29.55 -27.09
C ASP A 505 -29.58 28.84 -28.40
N MET A 506 -28.67 27.86 -28.36
CA MET A 506 -28.27 27.06 -29.51
C MET A 506 -29.44 26.30 -30.15
N LEU A 507 -30.29 25.67 -29.32
CA LEU A 507 -31.48 24.95 -29.80
C LEU A 507 -32.46 25.91 -30.49
N SER A 508 -32.67 27.09 -29.92
CA SER A 508 -33.57 28.11 -30.48
C SER A 508 -33.12 28.60 -31.87
N HIS A 509 -31.80 28.84 -32.05
CA HIS A 509 -31.22 29.26 -33.34
C HIS A 509 -31.17 28.15 -34.38
N MET A 510 -30.88 26.90 -33.98
CA MET A 510 -30.98 25.74 -34.89
C MET A 510 -32.41 25.56 -35.42
N HIS A 511 -33.44 25.76 -34.58
CA HIS A 511 -34.83 25.71 -35.01
C HIS A 511 -35.19 26.87 -35.97
N ALA A 512 -34.68 28.08 -35.73
CA ALA A 512 -34.93 29.25 -36.58
C ALA A 512 -34.25 29.18 -37.97
N ARG A 513 -32.98 28.76 -38.06
CA ARG A 513 -32.29 28.57 -39.37
C ARG A 513 -32.90 27.43 -40.17
N ARG A 514 -33.34 26.34 -39.52
CA ARG A 514 -34.07 25.23 -40.17
C ARG A 514 -35.41 25.69 -40.76
N ALA A 515 -36.14 26.59 -40.10
CA ALA A 515 -37.37 27.17 -40.66
C ALA A 515 -37.10 28.08 -41.88
N SER A 516 -35.99 28.83 -41.87
CA SER A 516 -35.58 29.69 -43.00
C SER A 516 -35.07 28.89 -44.21
N ALA A 517 -34.35 27.78 -44.01
CA ALA A 517 -33.86 26.93 -45.09
C ALA A 517 -34.99 26.11 -45.77
N LEU A 518 -36.07 25.82 -45.04
CA LEU A 518 -37.26 25.12 -45.53
C LEU A 518 -38.22 25.98 -46.37
N PHE A 519 -38.00 27.30 -46.47
CA PHE A 519 -38.87 28.17 -47.27
C PHE A 519 -38.65 28.05 -48.79
N GLY A 520 -37.59 27.34 -49.22
CA GLY A 520 -37.23 27.18 -50.65
C GLY A 520 -37.37 25.79 -51.26
N TYR A 521 -37.59 24.72 -50.48
CA TYR A 521 -37.61 23.34 -51.00
C TYR A 521 -38.85 22.53 -50.58
N CYS A 522 -39.40 21.81 -51.55
CA CYS A 522 -40.69 21.11 -51.52
C CYS A 522 -40.85 20.10 -50.36
N VAL A 523 -42.05 20.08 -49.77
CA VAL A 523 -42.53 19.28 -48.61
C VAL A 523 -42.34 17.76 -48.73
N ARG A 524 -41.88 17.26 -49.88
CA ARG A 524 -41.82 15.82 -50.21
C ARG A 524 -40.50 15.12 -49.84
N CYS A 525 -39.45 15.87 -49.46
CA CYS A 525 -38.20 15.30 -48.95
C CYS A 525 -38.17 15.10 -47.43
N ARG A 526 -39.32 15.26 -46.73
CA ARG A 526 -39.42 15.25 -45.26
C ARG A 526 -39.13 13.91 -44.58
N ARG A 527 -39.09 12.80 -45.32
CA ARG A 527 -39.05 11.44 -44.74
C ARG A 527 -37.78 10.65 -45.05
N LEU A 528 -36.93 11.14 -45.95
CA LEU A 528 -35.63 10.54 -46.28
C LEU A 528 -34.45 11.24 -45.59
N MET A 529 -34.67 12.40 -44.96
CA MET A 529 -33.62 13.13 -44.22
C MET A 529 -33.63 12.81 -42.71
N ILE A 530 -34.76 12.37 -42.14
CA ILE A 530 -34.91 12.03 -40.71
C ILE A 530 -33.93 10.93 -40.25
N THR A 531 -33.42 10.10 -41.17
CA THR A 531 -32.46 9.04 -40.86
C THR A 531 -31.00 9.39 -41.16
N ALA A 532 -30.71 10.56 -41.74
CA ALA A 532 -29.36 11.11 -41.92
C ALA A 532 -29.08 12.30 -40.97
N GLU A 533 -30.12 12.81 -40.29
CA GLU A 533 -30.13 14.04 -39.48
C GLU A 533 -29.57 13.89 -38.05
N ALA A 534 -28.90 12.79 -37.74
CA ALA A 534 -28.25 12.52 -36.44
C ALA A 534 -26.71 12.62 -36.47
N GLU A 535 -26.08 12.84 -37.64
CA GLU A 535 -24.62 12.72 -37.80
C GLU A 535 -23.83 14.05 -37.96
N GLU A 536 -24.47 15.22 -37.91
CA GLU A 536 -23.77 16.53 -38.03
C GLU A 536 -24.19 17.57 -36.97
N ALA A 537 -24.43 17.16 -35.72
CA ALA A 537 -24.22 18.08 -34.62
C ALA A 537 -22.74 18.02 -34.28
N GLU A 538 -21.96 19.07 -34.55
CA GLU A 538 -20.61 19.16 -33.98
C GLU A 538 -20.73 18.86 -32.49
N GLU A 539 -19.95 17.90 -32.01
CA GLU A 539 -19.95 17.45 -30.63
C GLU A 539 -19.46 18.62 -29.77
N VAL A 540 -20.40 19.41 -29.24
CA VAL A 540 -20.07 20.56 -28.36
C VAL A 540 -19.53 19.98 -27.06
N ASP A 541 -18.27 20.28 -26.78
CA ASP A 541 -17.49 19.60 -25.78
C ASP A 541 -17.60 20.34 -24.43
N GLY A 542 -18.50 19.84 -23.58
CA GLY A 542 -18.78 20.38 -22.25
C GLY A 542 -19.81 21.52 -22.23
N ALA A 543 -20.77 21.42 -21.30
CA ALA A 543 -21.75 22.48 -21.03
C ALA A 543 -21.33 23.29 -19.79
N PRO A 544 -21.67 24.59 -19.71
CA PRO A 544 -21.49 25.39 -18.51
C PRO A 544 -22.17 24.75 -17.30
N GLN A 545 -21.52 24.82 -16.14
CA GLN A 545 -22.04 24.28 -14.89
C GLN A 545 -22.20 25.40 -13.87
N ALA A 546 -23.34 25.41 -13.17
CA ALA A 546 -23.56 26.33 -12.07
C ALA A 546 -22.69 25.95 -10.87
N ARG A 547 -22.08 26.96 -10.24
CA ARG A 547 -21.29 26.85 -9.01
C ARG A 547 -22.16 27.21 -7.81
N TYR A 548 -21.63 26.96 -6.61
CA TYR A 548 -22.33 27.26 -5.36
C TYR A 548 -22.39 28.76 -5.03
N ASP A 549 -21.58 29.58 -5.69
CA ASP A 549 -21.45 31.04 -5.54
C ASP A 549 -22.27 31.81 -6.60
N ASP A 550 -23.24 31.13 -7.23
CA ASP A 550 -24.10 31.66 -8.31
C ASP A 550 -23.34 32.13 -9.55
N TRP A 551 -22.06 31.75 -9.70
CA TRP A 551 -21.32 31.87 -10.96
C TRP A 551 -21.47 30.58 -11.80
N MET A 552 -21.18 30.66 -13.09
CA MET A 552 -21.03 29.50 -13.97
C MET A 552 -19.56 29.25 -14.27
N GLU A 553 -19.19 27.99 -14.46
CA GLU A 553 -17.88 27.58 -14.97
C GLU A 553 -18.00 26.82 -16.29
N LEU A 554 -17.11 27.12 -17.22
CA LEU A 554 -16.96 26.41 -18.49
C LEU A 554 -15.50 25.99 -18.69
N GLU A 555 -15.27 24.69 -18.87
CA GLU A 555 -13.92 24.16 -19.09
C GLU A 555 -13.39 24.55 -20.47
N LEU A 556 -12.32 25.34 -20.51
CA LEU A 556 -11.67 25.79 -21.73
C LEU A 556 -10.66 24.78 -22.27
N GLY A 557 -10.12 23.91 -21.41
CA GLY A 557 -9.21 22.84 -21.80
C GLY A 557 -8.35 22.35 -20.66
N GLU A 558 -7.67 21.24 -20.91
CA GLU A 558 -6.73 20.63 -19.98
C GLU A 558 -5.30 20.65 -20.54
N PHE A 559 -4.33 20.64 -19.65
CA PHE A 559 -2.91 20.63 -19.99
C PHE A 559 -2.11 20.02 -18.84
N TYR A 560 -0.93 19.49 -19.16
CA TYR A 560 -0.01 18.91 -18.17
C TYR A 560 1.23 19.78 -18.04
N ILE A 561 1.68 20.00 -16.81
CA ILE A 561 2.95 20.68 -16.50
C ILE A 561 3.99 19.62 -16.14
N ASP A 562 5.03 19.46 -16.96
CA ASP A 562 6.11 18.51 -16.73
C ASP A 562 7.28 19.12 -15.94
N GLU A 563 8.21 18.29 -15.46
CA GLU A 563 9.39 18.75 -14.73
C GLU A 563 10.31 19.63 -15.59
N GLY A 564 10.52 20.86 -15.17
CA GLY A 564 11.42 21.81 -15.83
C GLY A 564 10.73 22.72 -16.85
N ASP A 565 9.40 22.63 -16.98
CA ASP A 565 8.63 23.55 -17.81
C ASP A 565 8.67 24.98 -17.23
N ASP A 566 9.38 25.88 -17.90
CA ASP A 566 9.53 27.30 -17.55
C ASP A 566 8.89 28.27 -18.57
N GLY A 567 8.08 27.73 -19.49
CA GLY A 567 7.36 28.48 -20.51
C GLY A 567 6.08 29.14 -20.03
N GLU A 568 5.17 29.35 -20.98
CA GLU A 568 3.91 30.08 -20.76
C GLU A 568 2.73 29.21 -21.16
N VAL A 569 1.71 29.21 -20.30
CA VAL A 569 0.40 28.63 -20.57
C VAL A 569 -0.48 29.72 -21.16
N ASN A 570 -0.93 29.54 -22.39
CA ASN A 570 -1.83 30.46 -23.08
C ASN A 570 -3.21 29.82 -23.18
N ILE A 571 -4.22 30.51 -22.67
CA ILE A 571 -5.61 30.07 -22.64
C ILE A 571 -6.41 31.05 -23.50
N SER A 572 -7.35 30.57 -24.32
CA SER A 572 -8.19 31.45 -25.12
C SER A 572 -9.60 30.91 -25.32
N LEU A 573 -10.55 31.83 -25.49
CA LEU A 573 -11.92 31.59 -25.94
C LEU A 573 -12.21 32.58 -27.07
N LEU A 574 -12.55 32.07 -28.25
CA LEU A 574 -12.64 32.84 -29.49
C LEU A 574 -13.98 32.61 -30.20
N GLU A 575 -14.56 33.68 -30.72
CA GLU A 575 -15.65 33.63 -31.69
C GLU A 575 -15.58 34.82 -32.65
N MET A 576 -14.87 34.61 -33.76
CA MET A 576 -14.53 35.68 -34.72
C MET A 576 -15.13 35.44 -36.11
N LYS A 577 -15.62 34.21 -36.38
CA LYS A 577 -16.00 33.75 -37.72
C LYS A 577 -17.50 33.84 -38.00
N GLY A 578 -18.32 34.14 -36.99
CA GLY A 578 -19.79 34.13 -37.06
C GLY A 578 -20.43 35.44 -37.53
N GLY A 579 -19.88 36.58 -37.10
CA GLY A 579 -20.46 37.91 -37.34
C GLY A 579 -21.72 38.21 -36.51
N ASP A 580 -22.23 37.25 -35.74
CA ASP A 580 -23.39 37.41 -34.86
C ASP A 580 -23.04 38.25 -33.63
N TRP A 581 -23.89 39.24 -33.35
CA TRP A 581 -23.78 40.13 -32.21
C TRP A 581 -24.15 39.43 -30.90
N LYS A 582 -23.43 39.78 -29.82
CA LYS A 582 -23.46 39.08 -28.54
C LYS A 582 -23.48 40.07 -27.40
N LYS A 583 -24.29 39.78 -26.39
CA LYS A 583 -24.45 40.64 -25.21
C LYS A 583 -24.64 39.81 -23.95
N GLY A 584 -24.28 40.43 -22.82
CA GLY A 584 -24.71 40.00 -21.49
C GLY A 584 -23.83 38.93 -20.87
N LEU A 585 -22.62 38.72 -21.40
CA LEU A 585 -21.60 37.88 -20.77
C LEU A 585 -20.87 38.69 -19.70
N ILE A 586 -20.95 38.27 -18.44
CA ILE A 586 -20.27 38.90 -17.30
C ILE A 586 -19.12 37.99 -16.88
N ILE A 587 -17.88 38.45 -16.99
CA ILE A 587 -16.67 37.64 -16.75
C ILE A 587 -16.04 38.03 -15.43
N GLU A 588 -15.89 37.06 -14.53
CA GLU A 588 -15.07 37.22 -13.34
C GLU A 588 -13.60 36.98 -13.64
N GLY A 589 -13.30 35.92 -14.41
CA GLY A 589 -11.93 35.55 -14.72
C GLY A 589 -11.74 34.16 -15.30
N ILE A 590 -10.48 33.72 -15.37
CA ILE A 590 -10.10 32.34 -15.74
C ILE A 590 -9.45 31.67 -14.53
N GLU A 591 -10.06 30.59 -14.05
CA GLU A 591 -9.57 29.75 -12.95
C GLU A 591 -8.75 28.58 -13.51
N ILE A 592 -7.51 28.43 -13.04
CA ILE A 592 -6.59 27.34 -13.34
C ILE A 592 -6.44 26.48 -12.08
N ARG A 593 -6.97 25.25 -12.13
CA ARG A 593 -6.94 24.33 -10.99
C ARG A 593 -6.56 22.90 -11.41
N PRO A 594 -5.97 22.09 -10.51
CA PRO A 594 -5.64 20.70 -10.79
C PRO A 594 -6.88 19.90 -11.21
N LYS A 595 -6.74 19.06 -12.24
CA LYS A 595 -7.79 18.14 -12.68
C LYS A 595 -7.57 16.80 -11.99
N ASN A 596 -8.51 16.39 -11.14
CA ASN A 596 -8.45 15.08 -10.49
C ASN A 596 -8.72 13.98 -11.53
N ASN A 597 -7.68 13.20 -11.88
CA ASN A 597 -7.87 11.93 -12.56
C ASN A 597 -8.63 11.01 -11.60
N ARG A 598 -9.89 10.71 -11.92
CA ARG A 598 -10.74 9.81 -11.14
C ARG A 598 -10.22 8.38 -11.13
#